data_AF-A0A811SKQ1-F1
#
_entry.id   AF-A0A811SKQ1-F1
#
_cell.length_a   1.000
_cell.length_b   1.000
_cell.length_c   1.000
_cell.angle_alpha   90.00
_cell.angle_beta   90.00
_cell.angle_gamma   90.00
#
_symmetry.space_group_name_H-M   'P 1'
#
loop_
_entity.id
_entity.type
_entity.pdbx_description
1 polymer ?
#
loop_
_entity_poly.entity_id
_entity_poly.type
_entity_poly.pdbx_seq_one_letter_code
_entity_poly.pdbx_strand_id
1 'polypeptide(L)'
;MGDFNVALVIVAAVVSVLVLLVNYQHPDDANQAYFPKRVVVLGLTVAVLSILMLPADVANRQACRKAVYNGACNLTLPMKTLWLVVYIVDAVFVFLVIPFAMFYYEGGQDKSVGKRLRTALMWVVASAVVRPRPRHLIRHMTMGENCTAFLIVTLHRMGLVGKVDFTVRHLSSMVQTFPNSFSGFSSGQPCFSQLPRVIFGGVGIACLPLGLIFSFIRRPKAVITRSQYIKEATELGKKARELKKAAEALHQEERSGNKGRKWRKNVKALEKELLLLEDDMKALEEMYPQGEQAEATWAFTVLGYIGKLIFGVVGLIVSIAWVAHIVIYLLIDPPLSSFLNEIFIKLDGVWGLLVTAAFAFFCFYLLIAVIAGEMMLGLKLVFITIHPMKWGGTLMNSFLFNVGLILLCSISVIQFCATAFAYYAQATAAQEIFGHTLQSLCGIKYLYKYNVFQYGFVALAILTLFYYTIFVSPFHQVLSQ
;
A
#
# COMPACT_ATOMS: atom_id res chain seq x y z
N MET A 1 2.34 -22.84 25.24
CA MET A 1 1.25 -22.62 24.25
C MET A 1 1.44 -21.36 23.40
N GLY A 2 2.36 -20.43 23.71
CA GLY A 2 2.57 -19.20 22.92
C GLY A 2 3.31 -19.40 21.58
N ASP A 3 4.36 -20.22 21.56
CA ASP A 3 5.26 -20.29 20.40
C ASP A 3 4.61 -20.93 19.16
N PHE A 4 3.74 -21.93 19.36
CA PHE A 4 3.04 -22.61 18.27
C PHE A 4 2.02 -21.69 17.59
N ASN A 5 1.37 -20.80 18.35
CA ASN A 5 0.40 -19.85 17.82
C ASN A 5 1.07 -18.72 17.03
N VAL A 6 2.22 -18.22 17.51
CA VAL A 6 2.99 -17.20 16.79
C VAL A 6 3.54 -17.76 15.47
N ALA A 7 4.09 -18.98 15.50
CA ALA A 7 4.54 -19.65 14.28
C ALA A 7 3.40 -19.85 13.28
N LEU A 8 2.21 -20.26 13.75
CA LEU A 8 1.04 -20.44 12.89
C LEU A 8 0.57 -19.12 12.26
N VAL A 9 0.58 -18.01 13.02
CA VAL A 9 0.25 -16.67 12.50
C VAL A 9 1.26 -16.23 11.44
N ILE A 10 2.56 -16.46 11.66
CA ILE A 10 3.60 -16.15 10.68
C ILE A 10 3.41 -16.98 9.41
N VAL A 11 3.19 -18.30 9.55
CA VAL A 11 2.94 -19.19 8.41
C VAL A 11 1.68 -18.75 7.64
N ALA A 12 0.60 -18.43 8.34
CA ALA A 12 -0.63 -17.95 7.71
C ALA A 12 -0.41 -16.64 6.95
N ALA A 13 0.35 -15.69 7.52
CA ALA A 13 0.71 -14.44 6.84
C ALA A 13 1.53 -14.70 5.57
N VAL A 14 2.57 -15.55 5.66
CA VAL A 14 3.43 -15.91 4.52
C VAL A 14 2.62 -16.60 3.42
N VAL A 15 1.78 -17.58 3.76
CA VAL A 15 0.93 -18.29 2.79
C VAL A 15 -0.04 -17.34 2.12
N SER A 16 -0.68 -16.44 2.87
CA SER A 16 -1.60 -15.44 2.31
C SER A 16 -0.89 -14.51 1.31
N VAL A 17 0.34 -14.08 1.64
CA VAL A 17 1.16 -13.25 0.77
C VAL A 17 1.64 -14.01 -0.46
N LEU A 18 1.98 -15.30 -0.34
CA LEU A 18 2.35 -16.15 -1.47
C LEU A 18 1.18 -16.30 -2.45
N VAL A 19 -0.04 -16.53 -1.95
CA VAL A 19 -1.24 -16.60 -2.79
C VAL A 19 -1.48 -15.26 -3.50
N LEU A 20 -1.27 -14.13 -2.81
CA LEU A 20 -1.39 -12.80 -3.43
C LEU A 20 -0.34 -12.62 -4.54
N LEU A 21 0.92 -12.99 -4.29
CA LEU A 21 1.97 -12.90 -5.30
C LEU A 21 1.61 -13.73 -6.54
N VAL A 22 1.25 -15.00 -6.38
CA VAL A 22 0.91 -15.90 -7.49
C VAL A 22 -0.23 -15.33 -8.34
N ASN A 23 -1.21 -14.70 -7.70
CA ASN A 23 -2.39 -14.15 -8.38
C ASN A 23 -2.15 -12.81 -9.09
N TYR A 24 -1.24 -11.98 -8.59
CA TYR A 24 -0.99 -10.66 -9.17
C TYR A 24 0.16 -10.65 -10.18
N GLN A 25 1.10 -11.58 -10.06
CA GLN A 25 2.32 -11.60 -10.87
C GLN A 25 2.03 -11.81 -12.36
N HIS A 26 2.82 -11.15 -13.22
CA HIS A 26 2.78 -11.34 -14.67
C HIS A 26 3.25 -12.76 -15.08
N PRO A 27 2.63 -13.40 -16.10
CA PRO A 27 3.02 -14.72 -16.59
C PRO A 27 4.47 -14.80 -17.09
N ASP A 28 4.99 -13.74 -17.72
CA ASP A 28 6.40 -13.70 -18.18
C ASP A 28 7.41 -13.84 -17.03
N ASP A 29 7.01 -13.43 -15.82
CA ASP A 29 7.84 -13.54 -14.63
C ASP A 29 7.66 -14.89 -13.91
N ALA A 30 6.72 -15.77 -14.30
CA ALA A 30 6.31 -16.98 -13.57
C ALA A 30 7.49 -17.82 -13.07
N ASN A 31 8.43 -18.13 -13.96
CA ASN A 31 9.62 -18.95 -13.67
C ASN A 31 10.93 -18.14 -13.62
N GLN A 32 10.85 -16.81 -13.50
CA GLN A 32 12.01 -15.92 -13.46
C GLN A 32 12.03 -15.07 -12.17
N ALA A 33 13.12 -14.33 -11.93
CA ALA A 33 13.24 -13.31 -10.88
C ALA A 33 12.92 -13.76 -9.44
N TYR A 34 13.46 -14.91 -8.99
CA TYR A 34 13.25 -15.43 -7.62
C TYR A 34 13.70 -14.47 -6.50
N PHE A 35 14.74 -13.66 -6.71
CA PHE A 35 15.24 -12.73 -5.69
C PHE A 35 14.25 -11.59 -5.39
N PRO A 36 13.78 -10.80 -6.38
CA PRO A 36 12.69 -9.84 -6.19
C PRO A 36 11.43 -10.44 -5.55
N LYS A 37 11.03 -11.65 -5.94
CA LYS A 37 9.87 -12.35 -5.35
C LYS A 37 10.04 -12.58 -3.85
N ARG A 38 11.21 -13.02 -3.41
CA ARG A 38 11.50 -13.19 -1.97
C ARG A 38 11.42 -11.85 -1.22
N VAL A 39 11.95 -10.78 -1.80
CA VAL A 39 11.89 -9.44 -1.21
C VAL A 39 10.44 -8.96 -1.09
N VAL A 40 9.63 -9.19 -2.12
CA VAL A 40 8.20 -8.89 -2.10
C VAL A 40 7.47 -9.65 -1.00
N VAL A 41 7.67 -10.98 -0.93
CA VAL A 41 6.99 -11.83 0.06
C VAL A 41 7.38 -11.40 1.47
N LEU A 42 8.67 -11.19 1.71
CA LEU A 42 9.15 -10.70 3.00
C LEU A 42 8.61 -9.31 3.33
N GLY A 43 8.61 -8.36 2.39
CA GLY A 43 8.11 -7.00 2.62
C GLY A 43 6.63 -6.97 2.97
N LEU A 44 5.78 -7.67 2.22
CA LEU A 44 4.34 -7.76 2.54
C LEU A 44 4.09 -8.52 3.85
N THR A 45 4.88 -9.56 4.15
CA THR A 45 4.77 -10.28 5.43
C THR A 45 5.09 -9.35 6.59
N VAL A 46 6.14 -8.54 6.48
CA VAL A 46 6.50 -7.57 7.53
C VAL A 46 5.39 -6.53 7.70
N ALA A 47 4.80 -6.00 6.62
CA ALA A 47 3.69 -5.05 6.70
C ALA A 47 2.44 -5.63 7.39
N VAL A 48 2.14 -6.92 7.16
CA VAL A 48 1.02 -7.63 7.80
C VAL A 48 1.33 -7.92 9.29
N LEU A 49 2.56 -8.30 9.61
CA LEU A 49 2.96 -8.56 10.99
C LEU A 49 3.07 -7.28 11.81
N SER A 50 3.49 -6.17 11.21
CA SER A 50 3.62 -4.88 11.89
C SER A 50 2.27 -4.34 12.35
N ILE A 51 1.21 -4.49 11.54
CA ILE A 51 -0.15 -4.10 11.94
C ILE A 51 -0.74 -5.03 13.00
N LEU A 52 -0.44 -6.33 12.94
CA LEU A 52 -0.85 -7.32 13.96
C LEU A 52 -0.15 -7.14 15.31
N MET A 53 0.97 -6.42 15.33
CA MET A 53 1.68 -6.15 16.57
C MET A 53 0.89 -5.23 17.51
N LEU A 54 0.02 -4.34 17.00
CA LEU A 54 -0.86 -3.51 17.82
C LEU A 54 -1.84 -4.32 18.69
N PRO A 55 -2.72 -5.18 18.11
CA PRO A 55 -3.60 -6.02 18.92
C PRO A 55 -2.82 -7.01 19.78
N ALA A 56 -1.65 -7.49 19.32
CA ALA A 56 -0.78 -8.33 20.11
C ALA A 56 -0.22 -7.61 21.35
N ASP A 57 0.17 -6.34 21.25
CA ASP A 57 0.65 -5.52 22.38
C ASP A 57 -0.46 -5.32 23.43
N VAL A 58 -1.68 -5.05 22.99
CA VAL A 58 -2.86 -4.96 23.88
C VAL A 58 -3.13 -6.31 24.57
N ALA A 59 -3.12 -7.41 23.81
CA ALA A 59 -3.32 -8.75 24.36
C ALA A 59 -2.21 -9.13 25.38
N ASN A 60 -0.96 -8.76 25.08
CA ASN A 60 0.19 -9.00 25.94
C ASN A 60 0.07 -8.23 27.28
N ARG A 61 -0.38 -6.96 27.23
CA ARG A 61 -0.69 -6.18 28.44
C ARG A 61 -1.82 -6.81 29.26
N GLN A 62 -2.89 -7.24 28.59
CA GLN A 62 -4.03 -7.87 29.25
C GLN A 62 -3.65 -9.19 29.93
N ALA A 63 -2.81 -10.00 29.29
CA ALA A 63 -2.28 -11.23 29.86
C ALA A 63 -1.47 -10.96 31.15
N CYS A 64 -0.63 -9.92 31.16
CA CYS A 64 0.09 -9.51 32.37
C CYS A 64 -0.86 -9.01 33.48
N ARG A 65 -1.91 -8.25 33.16
CA ARG A 65 -2.89 -7.75 34.15
C ARG A 65 -3.73 -8.87 34.79
N LYS A 66 -3.97 -9.97 34.07
CA LYS A 66 -4.75 -11.13 34.55
C LYS A 66 -3.89 -12.20 35.23
N ALA A 67 -2.57 -12.04 35.24
CA ALA A 67 -1.67 -12.98 35.90
C ALA A 67 -1.76 -12.86 37.43
N VAL A 68 -2.08 -13.98 38.10
CA VAL A 68 -2.19 -14.08 39.56
C VAL A 68 -0.82 -14.08 40.25
N TYR A 69 0.28 -14.30 39.51
CA TYR A 69 1.64 -14.41 40.04
C TYR A 69 2.60 -13.41 39.36
N ASN A 70 3.34 -12.63 40.15
CA ASN A 70 4.25 -11.57 39.68
C ASN A 70 5.32 -12.05 38.68
N GLY A 71 5.67 -13.34 38.69
CA GLY A 71 6.62 -13.96 37.76
C GLY A 71 6.07 -14.24 36.35
N ALA A 72 4.74 -14.32 36.16
CA ALA A 72 4.15 -14.67 34.87
C ALA A 72 4.20 -13.53 33.84
N CYS A 73 4.37 -12.28 34.28
CA CYS A 73 4.60 -11.16 33.37
C CYS A 73 6.00 -11.24 32.70
N ASN A 74 6.95 -12.01 33.26
CA ASN A 74 8.26 -12.25 32.65
C ASN A 74 8.23 -13.27 31.49
N LEU A 75 7.09 -13.96 31.30
CA LEU A 75 6.82 -14.84 30.14
C LEU A 75 6.15 -14.09 28.98
N THR A 76 5.89 -12.79 29.14
CA THR A 76 5.27 -11.96 28.11
C THR A 76 6.29 -11.54 27.06
N LEU A 77 5.82 -11.30 25.85
CA LEU A 77 6.70 -10.93 24.75
C LEU A 77 7.29 -9.52 24.99
N PRO A 78 8.59 -9.29 24.74
CA PRO A 78 9.23 -7.99 24.94
C PRO A 78 8.82 -6.99 23.85
N MET A 79 7.61 -6.43 23.96
CA MET A 79 6.97 -5.59 22.95
C MET A 79 7.83 -4.39 22.53
N LYS A 80 8.50 -3.69 23.47
CA LYS A 80 9.38 -2.55 23.14
C LYS A 80 10.52 -2.93 22.19
N THR A 81 11.15 -4.08 22.43
CA THR A 81 12.22 -4.59 21.58
C THR A 81 11.68 -5.04 20.23
N LEU A 82 10.53 -5.71 20.21
CA LEU A 82 9.89 -6.15 18.96
C LEU A 82 9.47 -4.97 18.08
N TRP A 83 8.90 -3.92 18.67
CA TRP A 83 8.61 -2.67 17.97
C TRP A 83 9.88 -2.09 17.36
N LEU A 84 10.97 -1.94 18.13
CA LEU A 84 12.25 -1.42 17.63
C LEU A 84 12.78 -2.25 16.45
N VAL A 85 12.76 -3.58 16.57
CA VAL A 85 13.24 -4.48 15.52
C VAL A 85 12.43 -4.31 14.25
N VAL A 86 11.09 -4.29 14.33
CA VAL A 86 10.24 -4.11 13.14
C VAL A 86 10.46 -2.75 12.50
N TYR A 87 10.62 -1.68 13.28
CA TYR A 87 10.95 -0.36 12.74
C TYR A 87 12.28 -0.31 12.00
N ILE A 88 13.31 -0.96 12.54
CA ILE A 88 14.62 -1.05 11.89
C ILE A 88 14.52 -1.88 10.61
N VAL A 89 13.82 -3.02 10.67
CA VAL A 89 13.60 -3.88 9.51
C VAL A 89 12.84 -3.13 8.42
N ASP A 90 11.74 -2.44 8.73
CA ASP A 90 10.98 -1.62 7.78
C ASP A 90 11.86 -0.56 7.12
N ALA A 91 12.65 0.18 7.90
CA ALA A 91 13.56 1.19 7.37
C ALA A 91 14.62 0.56 6.44
N VAL A 92 15.21 -0.57 6.82
CA VAL A 92 16.17 -1.31 5.99
C VAL A 92 15.50 -1.79 4.69
N PHE A 93 14.28 -2.31 4.77
CA PHE A 93 13.55 -2.78 3.60
C PHE A 93 13.27 -1.65 2.62
N VAL A 94 12.71 -0.53 3.09
CA VAL A 94 12.32 0.59 2.24
C VAL A 94 13.54 1.32 1.66
N PHE A 95 14.57 1.60 2.45
CA PHE A 95 15.69 2.44 2.00
C PHE A 95 16.83 1.66 1.34
N LEU A 96 16.97 0.36 1.61
CA LEU A 96 18.09 -0.44 1.11
C LEU A 96 17.63 -1.62 0.26
N VAL A 97 16.82 -2.54 0.82
CA VAL A 97 16.53 -3.84 0.18
C VAL A 97 15.65 -3.68 -1.07
N ILE A 98 14.59 -2.87 -0.99
CA ILE A 98 13.65 -2.66 -2.09
C ILE A 98 14.29 -1.89 -3.25
N PRO A 99 14.98 -0.75 -3.03
CA PRO A 99 15.75 -0.09 -4.08
C PRO A 99 16.81 -1.01 -4.70
N PHE A 100 17.53 -1.78 -3.87
CA PHE A 100 18.46 -2.79 -4.36
C PHE A 100 17.79 -3.80 -5.29
N ALA A 101 16.62 -4.34 -4.89
CA ALA A 101 15.89 -5.33 -5.66
C ALA A 101 15.34 -4.77 -6.98
N MET A 102 14.88 -3.52 -7.00
CA MET A 102 14.47 -2.83 -8.24
C MET A 102 15.64 -2.70 -9.22
N PHE A 103 16.76 -2.13 -8.78
CA PHE A 103 17.95 -1.97 -9.64
C PHE A 103 18.55 -3.32 -10.08
N TYR A 104 18.49 -4.33 -9.22
CA TYR A 104 18.93 -5.68 -9.57
C TYR A 104 18.06 -6.30 -10.66
N TYR A 105 16.74 -6.09 -10.60
CA TYR A 105 15.79 -6.58 -11.60
C TYR A 105 15.94 -5.82 -12.93
N GLU A 106 16.07 -4.49 -12.91
CA GLU A 106 16.32 -3.66 -14.09
C GLU A 106 17.68 -3.92 -14.74
N GLY A 107 18.62 -4.53 -14.02
CA GLY A 107 19.95 -4.90 -14.51
C GLY A 107 19.95 -5.85 -15.71
N GLY A 108 18.79 -6.44 -16.06
CA GLY A 108 18.52 -7.19 -17.28
C GLY A 108 19.15 -8.59 -17.33
N GLN A 109 18.41 -9.56 -17.90
CA GLN A 109 18.81 -10.90 -18.40
C GLN A 109 20.28 -11.06 -18.85
N ASP A 110 20.81 -10.05 -19.52
CA ASP A 110 21.96 -10.20 -20.40
C ASP A 110 23.32 -10.03 -19.68
N LYS A 111 23.30 -9.58 -18.42
CA LYS A 111 24.53 -9.33 -17.63
C LYS A 111 24.80 -10.47 -16.64
N SER A 112 26.07 -10.84 -16.46
CA SER A 112 26.50 -11.80 -15.42
C SER A 112 26.05 -11.36 -14.02
N VAL A 113 25.67 -12.31 -13.16
CA VAL A 113 25.17 -12.08 -11.78
C VAL A 113 26.06 -11.12 -10.98
N GLY A 114 27.38 -11.28 -11.05
CA GLY A 114 28.33 -10.41 -10.33
C GLY A 114 28.32 -8.95 -10.80
N LYS A 115 28.13 -8.70 -12.11
CA LYS A 115 27.99 -7.34 -12.65
C LYS A 115 26.68 -6.68 -12.22
N ARG A 116 25.58 -7.44 -12.12
CA ARG A 116 24.30 -6.92 -11.59
C ARG A 116 24.42 -6.55 -10.12
N LEU A 117 24.98 -7.45 -9.32
CA LEU A 117 25.22 -7.23 -7.89
C LEU A 117 26.06 -5.97 -7.65
N ARG A 118 27.17 -5.82 -8.38
CA ARG A 118 28.04 -4.63 -8.27
C ARG A 118 27.32 -3.35 -8.70
N THR A 119 26.54 -3.39 -9.76
CA THR A 119 25.80 -2.21 -10.25
C THR A 119 24.72 -1.80 -9.26
N ALA A 120 23.90 -2.74 -8.80
CA ALA A 120 22.86 -2.50 -7.80
C ALA A 120 23.44 -2.00 -6.46
N LEU A 121 24.55 -2.60 -6.00
CA LEU A 121 25.22 -2.16 -4.78
C LEU A 121 25.80 -0.75 -4.92
N MET A 122 26.40 -0.40 -6.07
CA MET A 122 26.87 0.97 -6.33
C MET A 122 25.73 1.99 -6.31
N TRP A 123 24.55 1.65 -6.83
CA TRP A 123 23.36 2.51 -6.78
C TRP A 123 22.80 2.68 -5.37
N VAL A 124 22.80 1.62 -4.56
CA VAL A 124 22.40 1.69 -3.15
C VAL A 124 23.39 2.48 -2.31
N VAL A 125 24.69 2.31 -2.55
CA VAL A 125 25.72 3.13 -1.89
C VAL A 125 25.62 4.58 -2.36
N ALA A 126 25.36 4.84 -3.63
CA ALA A 126 25.14 6.20 -4.14
C ALA A 126 23.87 6.84 -3.52
N SER A 127 22.77 6.10 -3.38
CA SER A 127 21.57 6.62 -2.71
C SER A 127 21.77 6.84 -1.20
N ALA A 128 22.58 6.00 -0.55
CA ALA A 128 22.92 6.13 0.87
C ALA A 128 23.94 7.25 1.17
N VAL A 129 24.93 7.47 0.29
CA VAL A 129 26.00 8.48 0.44
C VAL A 129 25.53 9.88 0.07
N VAL A 130 24.62 10.01 -0.90
CA VAL A 130 24.11 11.31 -1.34
C VAL A 130 22.89 11.73 -0.50
N ARG A 131 23.07 11.90 0.82
CA ARG A 131 22.16 12.75 1.63
C ARG A 131 22.41 14.23 1.29
N PRO A 132 21.38 15.11 1.33
CA PRO A 132 21.58 16.51 0.99
C PRO A 132 22.54 17.17 1.99
N ARG A 133 23.39 18.09 1.51
CA ARG A 133 24.35 18.85 2.32
C ARG A 133 23.70 19.32 3.65
N PRO A 134 24.37 19.21 4.81
CA PRO A 134 23.82 19.69 6.08
C PRO A 134 23.50 21.19 6.07
N ARG A 135 24.14 21.98 5.18
CA ARG A 135 23.82 23.41 4.99
C ARG A 135 22.48 23.67 4.27
N HIS A 136 21.96 22.74 3.48
CA HIS A 136 20.63 22.88 2.87
C HIS A 136 19.52 22.23 3.71
N LEU A 137 19.83 21.22 4.51
CA LEU A 137 18.85 20.61 5.41
C LEU A 137 18.44 21.59 6.55
N ILE A 138 19.38 22.40 7.04
CA ILE A 138 19.08 23.41 8.08
C ILE A 138 18.26 24.58 7.51
N ARG A 139 18.45 24.97 6.24
CA ARG A 139 17.69 26.05 5.60
C ARG A 139 16.31 25.61 5.07
N HIS A 140 16.11 24.31 4.79
CA HIS A 140 14.80 23.74 4.45
C HIS A 140 13.97 23.33 5.68
N MET A 141 14.60 23.13 6.85
CA MET A 141 13.86 22.92 8.10
C MET A 141 13.33 24.22 8.71
N THR A 142 13.92 25.38 8.40
CA THR A 142 13.51 26.68 8.95
C THR A 142 12.41 27.39 8.14
N MET A 143 12.12 26.95 6.92
CA MET A 143 10.99 27.45 6.13
C MET A 143 10.22 26.25 5.60
N GLY A 144 9.09 25.96 6.24
CA GLY A 144 8.21 24.82 6.00
C GLY A 144 7.50 24.83 4.65
N GLU A 145 8.24 24.99 3.56
CA GLU A 145 7.74 24.83 2.21
C GLU A 145 8.38 23.61 1.55
N ASN A 146 7.53 22.61 1.36
CA ASN A 146 7.70 21.44 0.48
C ASN A 146 8.44 20.22 1.06
N CYS A 147 7.86 19.56 2.06
CA CYS A 147 8.14 18.14 2.41
C CYS A 147 7.91 17.18 1.23
N THR A 148 7.08 17.55 0.26
CA THR A 148 6.92 16.85 -1.02
C THR A 148 8.21 16.84 -1.84
N ALA A 149 9.07 17.87 -1.74
CA ALA A 149 10.33 17.95 -2.45
C ALA A 149 11.37 16.94 -1.92
N PHE A 150 11.31 16.51 -0.66
CA PHE A 150 12.25 15.52 -0.10
C PHE A 150 11.93 14.09 -0.58
N LEU A 151 10.65 13.75 -0.68
CA LEU A 151 10.15 12.53 -1.32
C LEU A 151 10.55 12.52 -2.81
N ILE A 152 10.36 13.66 -3.49
CA ILE A 152 10.74 13.85 -4.90
C ILE A 152 12.25 13.76 -5.08
N VAL A 153 13.09 14.37 -4.24
CA VAL A 153 14.57 14.34 -4.38
C VAL A 153 15.16 12.96 -4.07
N THR A 154 14.57 12.24 -3.13
CA THR A 154 15.00 10.86 -2.81
C THR A 154 14.61 9.90 -3.92
N LEU A 155 13.40 10.03 -4.48
CA LEU A 155 12.90 9.21 -5.60
C LEU A 155 13.48 9.62 -6.96
N HIS A 156 13.80 10.90 -7.16
CA HIS A 156 14.52 11.44 -8.32
C HIS A 156 15.97 10.94 -8.37
N ARG A 157 16.61 10.71 -7.22
CA ARG A 157 17.95 10.11 -7.13
C ARG A 157 17.96 8.59 -7.26
N MET A 158 16.80 7.93 -7.13
CA MET A 158 16.61 6.50 -7.40
C MET A 158 16.43 6.19 -8.90
N GLY A 159 16.83 7.09 -9.82
CA GLY A 159 17.02 6.75 -11.23
C GLY A 159 15.75 6.76 -12.11
N LEU A 160 14.68 7.41 -11.69
CA LEU A 160 13.38 7.40 -12.39
C LEU A 160 13.19 8.46 -13.50
N VAL A 161 14.22 9.26 -13.85
CA VAL A 161 14.20 10.13 -15.06
C VAL A 161 15.56 10.09 -15.75
N GLY A 162 15.54 9.94 -17.08
CA GLY A 162 16.72 9.73 -17.93
C GLY A 162 17.84 10.76 -17.78
N LYS A 163 19.06 10.22 -17.82
CA LYS A 163 20.37 10.78 -18.21
C LYS A 163 20.52 12.31 -18.16
N VAL A 164 21.22 12.82 -17.14
CA VAL A 164 22.14 13.97 -17.28
C VAL A 164 23.31 13.79 -16.30
N ASP A 165 24.52 13.80 -16.84
CA ASP A 165 25.81 13.71 -16.13
C ASP A 165 26.15 15.01 -15.39
N PHE A 166 26.75 14.94 -14.20
CA PHE A 166 27.71 15.97 -13.75
C PHE A 166 28.78 15.44 -12.78
N THR A 167 29.95 16.09 -12.91
CA THR A 167 31.30 15.72 -12.50
C THR A 167 31.61 15.83 -11.01
N VAL A 168 32.50 14.95 -10.55
CA VAL A 168 32.97 14.79 -9.16
C VAL A 168 33.98 15.88 -8.78
N ARG A 169 33.87 16.45 -7.56
CA ARG A 169 35.01 17.04 -6.83
C ARG A 169 35.09 16.45 -5.41
N HIS A 170 36.31 16.10 -5.03
CA HIS A 170 36.67 15.38 -3.83
C HIS A 170 36.63 16.22 -2.54
N LEU A 171 36.32 15.52 -1.43
CA LEU A 171 37.03 15.47 -0.12
C LEU A 171 36.20 15.65 1.16
N SER A 172 36.63 14.85 2.15
CA SER A 172 36.53 14.92 3.61
C SER A 172 35.23 14.48 4.30
N SER A 173 35.34 13.35 5.00
CA SER A 173 34.31 12.62 5.75
C SER A 173 34.26 13.03 7.22
N MET A 174 33.05 13.10 7.81
CA MET A 174 32.88 12.92 9.26
C MET A 174 31.63 12.06 9.49
N VAL A 175 31.81 10.89 10.09
CA VAL A 175 30.76 9.89 10.38
C VAL A 175 30.08 10.28 11.69
N GLN A 176 28.75 10.33 11.74
CA GLN A 176 28.02 10.37 13.01
C GLN A 176 27.58 8.96 13.43
N THR A 177 27.73 8.70 14.72
CA THR A 177 27.45 7.45 15.43
C THR A 177 25.96 7.14 15.44
N PHE A 178 25.62 5.86 15.26
CA PHE A 178 24.25 5.34 15.38
C PHE A 178 23.70 5.59 16.79
N PRO A 179 22.48 6.14 16.97
CA PRO A 179 21.90 6.36 18.29
C PRO A 179 21.36 5.05 18.88
N ASN A 180 21.67 4.81 20.16
CA ASN A 180 21.24 3.63 20.93
C ASN A 180 19.86 3.81 21.61
N SER A 181 19.11 4.86 21.28
CA SER A 181 17.86 5.26 21.97
C SER A 181 16.71 5.64 21.01
N PHE A 182 15.50 5.17 21.33
CA PHE A 182 14.29 5.27 20.48
C PHE A 182 13.86 6.71 20.14
N SER A 183 14.13 7.67 21.02
CA SER A 183 13.82 9.10 20.85
C SER A 183 14.53 9.75 19.65
N GLY A 184 15.72 9.27 19.28
CA GLY A 184 16.47 9.75 18.12
C GLY A 184 15.95 9.19 16.78
N PHE A 185 15.39 7.98 16.79
CA PHE A 185 14.86 7.32 15.59
C PHE A 185 13.45 7.83 15.24
N SER A 186 12.62 8.04 16.27
CA SER A 186 11.23 8.48 16.13
C SER A 186 11.04 9.97 15.80
N SER A 187 12.09 10.81 15.89
CA SER A 187 11.96 12.25 15.65
C SER A 187 12.04 12.63 14.15
N GLY A 188 12.76 11.85 13.33
CA GLY A 188 12.90 12.10 11.88
C GLY A 188 11.90 11.34 10.98
N GLN A 189 11.33 10.24 11.46
CA GLN A 189 10.43 9.35 10.72
C GLN A 189 8.94 9.77 10.58
N PRO A 190 8.32 10.58 11.47
CA PRO A 190 6.85 10.67 11.53
C PRO A 190 6.23 11.55 10.44
N CYS A 191 7.03 12.25 9.62
CA CYS A 191 6.50 13.11 8.56
C CYS A 191 6.44 12.44 7.18
N PHE A 192 7.38 11.54 6.90
CA PHE A 192 7.51 10.93 5.57
C PHE A 192 6.39 9.92 5.28
N SER A 193 5.95 9.18 6.29
CA SER A 193 4.94 8.12 6.17
C SER A 193 3.50 8.61 6.29
N GLN A 194 3.25 9.79 6.85
CA GLN A 194 1.89 10.25 7.17
C GLN A 194 1.12 10.84 5.99
N LEU A 195 1.80 11.59 5.13
CA LEU A 195 1.18 12.18 3.95
C LEU A 195 0.62 11.09 3.00
N PRO A 196 1.38 10.00 2.69
CA PRO A 196 0.84 8.84 1.98
C PRO A 196 -0.42 8.25 2.63
N ARG A 197 -0.46 8.08 3.95
CA ARG A 197 -1.66 7.57 4.66
C ARG A 197 -2.87 8.48 4.54
N VAL A 198 -2.68 9.80 4.63
CA VAL A 198 -3.80 10.75 4.47
C VAL A 198 -4.37 10.65 3.06
N ILE A 199 -3.51 10.59 2.05
CA ILE A 199 -3.91 10.54 0.65
C ILE A 199 -4.55 9.18 0.32
N PHE A 200 -3.81 8.10 0.50
CA PHE A 200 -4.25 6.76 0.14
C PHE A 200 -5.29 6.21 1.11
N GLY A 201 -5.15 6.41 2.41
CA GLY A 201 -6.14 5.96 3.39
C GLY A 201 -7.45 6.75 3.33
N GLY A 202 -7.38 8.07 3.12
CA GLY A 202 -8.58 8.91 2.96
C GLY A 202 -9.38 8.52 1.72
N VAL A 203 -8.72 8.32 0.58
CA VAL A 203 -9.40 7.85 -0.64
C VAL A 203 -9.85 6.39 -0.49
N GLY A 204 -8.99 5.56 0.08
CA GLY A 204 -9.18 4.13 0.25
C GLY A 204 -10.38 3.74 1.11
N ILE A 205 -10.64 4.48 2.19
CA ILE A 205 -11.73 4.16 3.13
C ILE A 205 -13.11 4.29 2.49
N ALA A 206 -13.27 5.16 1.49
CA ALA A 206 -14.48 5.27 0.69
C ALA A 206 -14.43 4.34 -0.54
N CYS A 207 -13.28 4.29 -1.22
CA CYS A 207 -13.10 3.52 -2.46
C CYS A 207 -13.28 2.01 -2.27
N LEU A 208 -12.77 1.43 -1.18
CA LEU A 208 -12.81 -0.01 -0.96
C LEU A 208 -14.25 -0.56 -0.89
N PRO A 209 -15.13 -0.08 0.01
CA PRO A 209 -16.49 -0.61 0.08
C PRO A 209 -17.31 -0.27 -1.16
N LEU A 210 -17.20 0.96 -1.68
CA LEU A 210 -17.94 1.38 -2.87
C LEU A 210 -17.52 0.60 -4.11
N GLY A 211 -16.21 0.40 -4.31
CA GLY A 211 -15.68 -0.38 -5.45
C GLY A 211 -16.18 -1.82 -5.44
N LEU A 212 -16.24 -2.46 -4.27
CA LEU A 212 -16.77 -3.82 -4.12
C LEU A 212 -18.29 -3.89 -4.44
N ILE A 213 -19.07 -2.93 -3.94
CA ILE A 213 -20.52 -2.85 -4.22
C ILE A 213 -20.77 -2.60 -5.70
N PHE A 214 -20.07 -1.64 -6.32
CA PHE A 214 -20.23 -1.35 -7.75
C PHE A 214 -19.77 -2.52 -8.63
N SER A 215 -18.75 -3.28 -8.23
CA SER A 215 -18.37 -4.50 -8.94
C SER A 215 -19.49 -5.53 -8.97
N PHE A 216 -20.30 -5.63 -7.90
CA PHE A 216 -21.50 -6.48 -7.91
C PHE A 216 -22.61 -5.91 -8.78
N ILE A 217 -22.89 -4.60 -8.70
CA ILE A 217 -23.97 -3.95 -9.47
C ILE A 217 -23.72 -4.07 -10.98
N ARG A 218 -22.47 -3.90 -11.41
CA ARG A 218 -22.04 -3.91 -12.82
C ARG A 218 -21.72 -5.30 -13.37
N ARG A 219 -21.95 -6.36 -12.59
CA ARG A 219 -21.63 -7.73 -13.01
C ARG A 219 -22.43 -8.13 -14.26
N PRO A 220 -21.87 -8.97 -15.13
CA PRO A 220 -22.64 -9.60 -16.19
C PRO A 220 -23.72 -10.51 -15.58
N LYS A 221 -24.96 -10.42 -16.08
CA LYS A 221 -26.12 -11.13 -15.52
C LYS A 221 -26.42 -12.47 -16.19
N ALA A 222 -25.87 -12.72 -17.38
CA ALA A 222 -26.16 -13.91 -18.17
C ALA A 222 -24.90 -14.42 -18.87
N VAL A 223 -24.82 -15.74 -19.04
CA VAL A 223 -23.83 -16.40 -19.90
C VAL A 223 -24.21 -16.14 -21.35
N ILE A 224 -23.25 -15.67 -22.15
CA ILE A 224 -23.46 -15.40 -23.57
C ILE A 224 -23.49 -16.70 -24.38
N THR A 225 -24.24 -16.70 -25.49
CA THR A 225 -24.26 -17.84 -26.41
C THR A 225 -22.96 -17.93 -27.22
N ARG A 226 -22.62 -19.13 -27.71
CA ARG A 226 -21.40 -19.33 -28.53
C ARG A 226 -21.35 -18.41 -29.75
N SER A 227 -22.49 -18.15 -30.41
CA SER A 227 -22.56 -17.27 -31.58
C SER A 227 -22.28 -15.81 -31.22
N GLN A 228 -22.81 -15.33 -30.09
CA GLN A 228 -22.51 -13.99 -29.57
C GLN A 228 -21.03 -13.87 -29.18
N TYR A 229 -20.48 -14.86 -28.47
CA TYR A 229 -19.06 -14.90 -28.14
C TYR A 229 -18.17 -14.82 -29.39
N ILE A 230 -18.45 -15.62 -30.43
CA ILE A 230 -17.68 -15.59 -31.68
C ILE A 230 -17.77 -14.22 -32.35
N LYS A 231 -18.96 -13.60 -32.36
CA LYS A 231 -19.17 -12.27 -32.96
C LYS A 231 -18.36 -11.20 -32.21
N GLU A 232 -18.47 -11.14 -30.89
CA GLU A 232 -17.76 -10.15 -30.06
C GLU A 232 -16.25 -10.38 -30.07
N ALA A 233 -15.80 -11.63 -29.93
CA ALA A 233 -14.38 -11.98 -30.04
C ALA A 233 -13.80 -11.57 -31.40
N THR A 234 -14.58 -11.67 -32.48
CA THR A 234 -14.17 -11.22 -33.81
C THR A 234 -14.02 -9.69 -33.87
N GLU A 235 -14.94 -8.94 -33.27
CA GLU A 235 -14.87 -7.47 -33.20
C GLU A 235 -13.69 -6.99 -32.33
N LEU A 236 -13.49 -7.59 -31.15
CA LEU A 236 -12.31 -7.32 -30.32
C LEU A 236 -11.01 -7.69 -31.06
N GLY A 237 -11.00 -8.80 -31.80
CA GLY A 237 -9.88 -9.21 -32.63
C GLY A 237 -9.55 -8.21 -33.75
N LYS A 238 -10.56 -7.54 -34.33
CA LYS A 238 -10.33 -6.45 -35.29
C LYS A 238 -9.70 -5.24 -34.61
N LYS A 239 -10.25 -4.79 -33.47
CA LYS A 239 -9.66 -3.69 -32.67
C LYS A 239 -8.21 -4.00 -32.28
N ALA A 240 -7.92 -5.21 -31.82
CA ALA A 240 -6.57 -5.65 -31.46
C ALA A 240 -5.58 -5.52 -32.64
N ARG A 241 -6.01 -5.88 -33.85
CA ARG A 241 -5.20 -5.75 -35.08
C ARG A 241 -4.96 -4.29 -35.44
N GLU A 242 -5.95 -3.42 -35.26
CA GLU A 242 -5.80 -1.97 -35.50
C GLU A 242 -4.82 -1.35 -34.50
N LEU A 243 -4.96 -1.65 -33.21
CA LEU A 243 -4.03 -1.19 -32.18
C LEU A 243 -2.61 -1.72 -32.43
N LYS A 244 -2.46 -2.98 -32.84
CA LYS A 244 -1.16 -3.54 -33.21
C LYS A 244 -0.50 -2.77 -34.36
N LYS A 245 -1.25 -2.44 -35.42
CA LYS A 245 -0.74 -1.62 -36.54
C LYS A 245 -0.34 -0.22 -36.08
N ALA A 246 -1.14 0.40 -35.21
CA ALA A 246 -0.82 1.71 -34.62
C ALA A 246 0.45 1.63 -33.75
N ALA A 247 0.65 0.56 -32.99
CA ALA A 247 1.85 0.30 -32.22
C ALA A 247 3.09 0.15 -33.11
N GLU A 248 2.98 -0.62 -34.20
CA GLU A 248 4.07 -0.79 -35.17
C GLU A 248 4.44 0.53 -35.86
N ALA A 249 3.46 1.36 -36.23
CA ALA A 249 3.69 2.69 -36.79
C ALA A 249 4.44 3.60 -35.79
N LEU A 250 4.01 3.63 -34.52
CA LEU A 250 4.69 4.40 -33.47
C LEU A 250 6.10 3.87 -33.18
N HIS A 251 6.32 2.56 -33.31
CA HIS A 251 7.66 1.97 -33.16
C HIS A 251 8.59 2.34 -34.34
N GLN A 252 8.06 2.47 -35.55
CA GLN A 252 8.81 3.01 -36.69
C GLN A 252 9.15 4.49 -36.51
N GLU A 253 8.21 5.30 -36.00
CA GLU A 253 8.47 6.70 -35.61
C GLU A 253 9.53 6.80 -34.50
N GLU A 254 9.60 5.80 -33.61
CA GLU A 254 10.63 5.73 -32.58
C GLU A 254 12.02 5.52 -33.21
N ARG A 255 12.12 4.63 -34.19
CA ARG A 255 13.38 4.32 -34.91
C ARG A 255 13.85 5.47 -35.79
N SER A 256 12.92 6.25 -36.35
CA SER A 256 13.26 7.47 -37.12
C SER A 256 13.70 8.64 -36.23
N GLY A 257 13.72 8.47 -34.91
CA GLY A 257 14.31 9.41 -33.95
C GLY A 257 13.37 10.53 -33.50
N ASN A 258 12.11 10.56 -33.94
CA ASN A 258 11.17 11.65 -33.65
C ASN A 258 10.43 11.47 -32.30
N LYS A 259 11.17 11.43 -31.19
CA LYS A 259 10.64 11.25 -29.81
C LYS A 259 10.01 12.54 -29.22
N GLY A 260 9.30 13.29 -30.05
CA GLY A 260 8.65 14.55 -29.68
C GLY A 260 7.43 14.40 -28.75
N ARG A 261 6.81 15.53 -28.39
CA ARG A 261 5.63 15.57 -27.51
C ARG A 261 4.40 14.89 -28.12
N LYS A 262 4.25 14.94 -29.45
CA LYS A 262 3.17 14.28 -30.21
C LYS A 262 3.26 12.76 -30.09
N TRP A 263 4.45 12.20 -30.32
CA TRP A 263 4.70 10.76 -30.17
C TRP A 263 4.34 10.28 -28.76
N ARG A 264 4.83 10.96 -27.71
CA ARG A 264 4.48 10.61 -26.32
C ARG A 264 2.98 10.66 -26.02
N LYS A 265 2.24 11.57 -26.68
CA LYS A 265 0.78 11.66 -26.54
C LYS A 265 0.10 10.48 -27.23
N ASN A 266 0.55 10.11 -28.43
CA ASN A 266 0.01 8.98 -29.18
C ASN A 266 0.30 7.65 -28.49
N VAL A 267 1.51 7.46 -27.95
CA VAL A 267 1.87 6.27 -27.16
C VAL A 267 0.95 6.14 -25.93
N LYS A 268 0.71 7.22 -25.20
CA LYS A 268 -0.21 7.20 -24.05
C LYS A 268 -1.66 6.92 -24.43
N ALA A 269 -2.10 7.41 -25.59
CA ALA A 269 -3.45 7.15 -26.09
C ALA A 269 -3.60 5.67 -26.48
N LEU A 270 -2.61 5.13 -27.19
CA LEU A 270 -2.53 3.72 -27.56
C LEU A 270 -2.49 2.82 -26.31
N GLU A 271 -1.65 3.14 -25.32
CA GLU A 271 -1.60 2.43 -24.04
C GLU A 271 -2.99 2.40 -23.39
N LYS A 272 -3.70 3.53 -23.34
CA LYS A 272 -5.05 3.60 -22.76
C LYS A 272 -6.04 2.72 -23.51
N GLU A 273 -6.04 2.75 -24.84
CA GLU A 273 -6.92 1.91 -25.67
C GLU A 273 -6.61 0.42 -25.52
N LEU A 274 -5.34 0.07 -25.39
CA LEU A 274 -4.91 -1.31 -25.12
C LEU A 274 -5.41 -1.78 -23.76
N LEU A 275 -5.34 -0.95 -22.71
CA LEU A 275 -5.89 -1.31 -21.40
C LEU A 275 -7.41 -1.53 -21.45
N LEU A 276 -8.15 -0.70 -22.19
CA LEU A 276 -9.59 -0.90 -22.38
C LEU A 276 -9.89 -2.21 -23.12
N LEU A 277 -9.10 -2.52 -24.15
CA LEU A 277 -9.24 -3.77 -24.89
C LEU A 277 -8.95 -5.00 -24.02
N GLU A 278 -7.92 -4.94 -23.16
CA GLU A 278 -7.63 -6.00 -22.18
C GLU A 278 -8.80 -6.21 -21.21
N ASP A 279 -9.36 -5.12 -20.68
CA ASP A 279 -10.49 -5.18 -19.75
C ASP A 279 -11.76 -5.74 -20.43
N ASP A 280 -12.03 -5.33 -21.68
CA ASP A 280 -13.12 -5.87 -22.50
C ASP A 280 -12.92 -7.37 -22.79
N MET A 281 -11.70 -7.79 -23.12
CA MET A 281 -11.36 -9.20 -23.37
C MET A 281 -11.56 -10.04 -22.11
N LYS A 282 -11.10 -9.55 -20.96
CA LYS A 282 -11.28 -10.23 -19.67
C LYS A 282 -12.75 -10.34 -19.31
N ALA A 283 -13.54 -9.28 -19.52
CA ALA A 283 -14.98 -9.34 -19.31
C ALA A 283 -15.66 -10.38 -20.21
N LEU A 284 -15.23 -10.50 -21.46
CA LEU A 284 -15.73 -11.50 -22.41
C LEU A 284 -15.39 -12.93 -21.97
N GLU A 285 -14.16 -13.16 -21.49
CA GLU A 285 -13.72 -14.46 -20.95
C GLU A 285 -14.50 -14.85 -19.68
N GLU A 286 -14.77 -13.88 -18.78
CA GLU A 286 -15.59 -14.12 -17.59
C GLU A 286 -17.05 -14.48 -17.92
N MET A 287 -17.59 -13.96 -19.03
CA MET A 287 -18.96 -14.24 -19.51
C MET A 287 -19.10 -15.57 -20.25
N TYR A 288 -17.99 -16.16 -20.70
CA TYR A 288 -17.98 -17.44 -21.43
C TYR A 288 -16.85 -18.35 -20.92
N PRO A 289 -17.03 -18.99 -19.75
CA PRO A 289 -16.01 -19.88 -19.20
C PRO A 289 -15.78 -21.06 -20.14
N GLN A 290 -14.57 -21.17 -20.67
CA GLN A 290 -14.17 -22.26 -21.55
C GLN A 290 -13.65 -23.45 -20.74
N GLY A 291 -14.21 -24.65 -20.94
CA GLY A 291 -13.69 -25.89 -20.35
C GLY A 291 -14.77 -26.92 -19.99
N GLU A 292 -14.31 -28.08 -19.49
CA GLU A 292 -15.15 -29.22 -19.10
C GLU A 292 -16.03 -28.92 -17.86
N GLN A 293 -15.67 -27.89 -17.08
CA GLN A 293 -16.37 -27.46 -15.86
C GLN A 293 -16.91 -26.01 -15.97
N ALA A 294 -17.52 -25.66 -17.11
CA ALA A 294 -18.03 -24.32 -17.36
C ALA A 294 -19.09 -23.86 -16.32
N GLU A 295 -20.01 -24.75 -15.94
CA GLU A 295 -21.06 -24.43 -14.95
C GLU A 295 -20.51 -24.17 -13.56
N ALA A 296 -19.54 -24.97 -13.11
CA ALA A 296 -18.89 -24.77 -11.82
C ALA A 296 -18.07 -23.47 -11.80
N THR A 297 -17.35 -23.18 -12.89
CA THR A 297 -16.57 -21.94 -13.03
C THR A 297 -17.48 -20.72 -12.96
N TRP A 298 -18.62 -20.74 -13.66
CA TRP A 298 -19.64 -19.69 -13.58
C TRP A 298 -20.25 -19.56 -12.17
N ALA A 299 -20.53 -20.68 -11.50
CA ALA A 299 -21.03 -20.64 -10.12
C ALA A 299 -20.01 -19.96 -9.18
N PHE A 300 -18.71 -20.25 -9.34
CA PHE A 300 -17.65 -19.59 -8.57
C PHE A 300 -17.50 -18.10 -8.90
N THR A 301 -17.65 -17.67 -10.17
CA THR A 301 -17.61 -16.25 -10.50
C THR A 301 -18.80 -15.51 -9.88
N VAL A 302 -20.01 -16.06 -9.97
CA VAL A 302 -21.21 -15.51 -9.32
C VAL A 302 -21.03 -15.44 -7.80
N LEU A 303 -20.54 -16.51 -7.18
CA LEU A 303 -20.24 -16.53 -5.75
C LEU A 303 -19.19 -15.47 -5.38
N GLY A 304 -18.18 -15.27 -6.22
CA GLY A 304 -17.19 -14.21 -6.07
C GLY A 304 -17.83 -12.82 -6.07
N TYR A 305 -18.77 -12.55 -6.98
CA TYR A 305 -19.52 -11.30 -7.00
C TYR A 305 -20.39 -11.11 -5.75
N ILE A 306 -21.08 -12.15 -5.29
CA ILE A 306 -21.86 -12.10 -4.03
C ILE A 306 -20.94 -11.83 -2.84
N GLY A 307 -19.78 -12.51 -2.79
CA GLY A 307 -18.74 -12.26 -1.79
C GLY A 307 -18.31 -10.79 -1.78
N LYS A 308 -18.05 -10.20 -2.96
CA LYS A 308 -17.72 -8.77 -3.08
C LYS A 308 -18.84 -7.88 -2.50
N LEU A 309 -20.12 -8.22 -2.72
CA LEU A 309 -21.23 -7.45 -2.12
C LEU A 309 -21.20 -7.54 -0.59
N ILE A 310 -21.06 -8.75 -0.03
CA ILE A 310 -21.04 -8.95 1.43
C ILE A 310 -19.87 -8.19 2.06
N PHE A 311 -18.66 -8.35 1.51
CA PHE A 311 -17.49 -7.61 1.97
C PHE A 311 -17.62 -6.10 1.74
N GLY A 312 -18.30 -5.67 0.68
CA GLY A 312 -18.59 -4.26 0.41
C GLY A 312 -19.53 -3.65 1.44
N VAL A 313 -20.60 -4.34 1.83
CA VAL A 313 -21.56 -3.89 2.86
C VAL A 313 -20.90 -3.87 4.24
N VAL A 314 -20.20 -4.94 4.63
CA VAL A 314 -19.45 -4.99 5.88
C VAL A 314 -18.39 -3.88 5.91
N GLY A 315 -17.64 -3.72 4.81
CA GLY A 315 -16.66 -2.66 4.66
C GLY A 315 -17.28 -1.27 4.80
N LEU A 316 -18.48 -1.04 4.24
CA LEU A 316 -19.16 0.25 4.34
C LEU A 316 -19.50 0.60 5.80
N ILE A 317 -20.01 -0.38 6.56
CA ILE A 317 -20.31 -0.21 8.00
C ILE A 317 -19.03 0.13 8.77
N VAL A 318 -17.94 -0.58 8.49
CA VAL A 318 -16.64 -0.37 9.16
C VAL A 318 -16.03 0.98 8.78
N SER A 319 -16.14 1.42 7.53
CA SER A 319 -15.72 2.75 7.09
C SER A 319 -16.50 3.87 7.78
N ILE A 320 -17.82 3.73 7.88
CA ILE A 320 -18.66 4.70 8.59
C ILE A 320 -18.25 4.74 10.06
N ALA A 321 -18.05 3.59 10.71
CA ALA A 321 -17.60 3.52 12.10
C ALA A 321 -16.22 4.20 12.30
N TRP A 322 -15.28 4.00 11.38
CA TRP A 322 -13.98 4.67 11.40
C TRP A 322 -14.10 6.18 11.22
N VAL A 323 -14.85 6.66 10.21
CA VAL A 323 -15.04 8.10 9.98
C VAL A 323 -15.72 8.75 11.19
N ALA A 324 -16.77 8.12 11.73
CA ALA A 324 -17.43 8.59 12.94
C ALA A 324 -16.46 8.64 14.13
N HIS A 325 -15.65 7.60 14.35
CA HIS A 325 -14.65 7.58 15.41
C HIS A 325 -13.63 8.71 15.27
N ILE A 326 -13.15 8.96 14.06
CA ILE A 326 -12.21 10.06 13.78
C ILE A 326 -12.86 11.41 14.10
N VAL A 327 -14.08 11.65 13.63
CA VAL A 327 -14.79 12.92 13.85
C VAL A 327 -15.08 13.17 15.33
N ILE A 328 -15.56 12.15 16.05
CA ILE A 328 -16.04 12.28 17.43
C ILE A 328 -14.88 12.31 18.45
N TYR A 329 -13.84 11.48 18.23
CA TYR A 329 -12.76 11.28 19.20
C TYR A 329 -11.47 12.06 18.87
N LEU A 330 -11.14 12.28 17.59
CA LEU A 330 -9.87 12.90 17.19
C LEU A 330 -9.99 14.36 16.71
N LEU A 331 -11.14 14.78 16.19
CA LEU A 331 -11.30 16.13 15.61
C LEU A 331 -11.82 17.18 16.60
N ILE A 332 -12.52 16.77 17.66
CA ILE A 332 -13.14 17.68 18.63
C ILE A 332 -12.33 17.62 19.92
N ASP A 333 -11.82 18.78 20.36
CA ASP A 333 -11.14 18.95 21.65
C ASP A 333 -12.00 19.80 22.59
N PRO A 334 -12.51 19.28 23.73
CA PRO A 334 -12.40 17.90 24.23
C PRO A 334 -13.27 16.88 23.45
N PRO A 335 -12.92 15.58 23.46
CA PRO A 335 -13.64 14.57 22.68
C PRO A 335 -15.09 14.42 23.16
N LEU A 336 -16.03 14.41 22.21
CA LEU A 336 -17.47 14.33 22.51
C LEU A 336 -17.84 12.99 23.17
N SER A 337 -17.25 11.90 22.67
CA SER A 337 -17.31 10.58 23.31
C SER A 337 -16.13 9.72 22.88
N SER A 338 -15.83 8.67 23.65
CA SER A 338 -14.75 7.72 23.31
C SER A 338 -15.18 6.64 22.30
N PHE A 339 -16.44 6.66 21.83
CA PHE A 339 -17.10 5.78 20.87
C PHE A 339 -16.51 4.36 20.74
N LEU A 340 -15.65 4.08 19.75
CA LEU A 340 -15.11 2.73 19.53
C LEU A 340 -14.22 2.25 20.68
N ASN A 341 -13.49 3.15 21.35
CA ASN A 341 -12.71 2.78 22.53
C ASN A 341 -13.60 2.24 23.65
N GLU A 342 -14.76 2.86 23.88
CA GLU A 342 -15.69 2.42 24.91
C GLU A 342 -16.33 1.07 24.55
N ILE A 343 -16.66 0.86 23.28
CA ILE A 343 -17.16 -0.42 22.76
C ILE A 343 -16.14 -1.53 23.01
N PHE A 344 -14.86 -1.31 22.69
CA PHE A 344 -13.82 -2.30 22.91
C PHE A 344 -13.58 -2.59 24.40
N ILE A 345 -13.62 -1.57 25.27
CA ILE A 345 -13.50 -1.76 26.72
C ILE A 345 -14.68 -2.56 27.28
N LYS A 346 -15.92 -2.25 26.86
CA LYS A 346 -17.12 -3.01 27.28
C LYS A 346 -17.06 -4.46 26.81
N LEU A 347 -16.62 -4.68 25.58
CA LEU A 347 -16.48 -6.02 25.02
C LEU A 347 -15.38 -6.83 25.72
N ASP A 348 -14.37 -6.16 26.31
CA ASP A 348 -13.25 -6.82 27.03
C ASP A 348 -13.72 -7.43 28.34
N GLY A 349 -14.73 -6.81 28.96
CA GLY A 349 -15.44 -7.35 30.11
C GLY A 349 -16.19 -8.65 29.82
N VAL A 350 -16.56 -8.92 28.56
CA VAL A 350 -17.30 -10.13 28.17
C VAL A 350 -16.33 -11.24 27.73
N TRP A 351 -15.48 -10.96 26.73
CA TRP A 351 -14.52 -11.94 26.22
C TRP A 351 -13.30 -11.26 25.58
N GLY A 352 -12.16 -11.23 26.29
CA GLY A 352 -10.95 -10.53 25.83
C GLY A 352 -10.37 -11.02 24.50
N LEU A 353 -10.57 -12.30 24.14
CA LEU A 353 -10.13 -12.81 22.83
C LEU A 353 -10.96 -12.22 21.68
N LEU A 354 -12.26 -12.02 21.89
CA LEU A 354 -13.13 -11.41 20.88
C LEU A 354 -12.75 -9.95 20.64
N VAL A 355 -12.38 -9.20 21.69
CA VAL A 355 -11.95 -7.80 21.54
C VAL A 355 -10.64 -7.68 20.79
N THR A 356 -9.65 -8.50 21.13
CA THR A 356 -8.35 -8.46 20.44
C THR A 356 -8.50 -8.82 18.97
N ALA A 357 -9.36 -9.78 18.63
CA ALA A 357 -9.73 -10.09 17.25
C ALA A 357 -10.50 -8.95 16.55
N ALA A 358 -11.48 -8.34 17.21
CA ALA A 358 -12.23 -7.20 16.67
C ALA A 358 -11.33 -5.99 16.43
N PHE A 359 -10.43 -5.70 17.37
CA PHE A 359 -9.45 -4.63 17.24
C PHE A 359 -8.46 -4.90 16.10
N ALA A 360 -7.98 -6.15 15.95
CA ALA A 360 -7.17 -6.56 14.82
C ALA A 360 -7.90 -6.36 13.48
N PHE A 361 -9.18 -6.72 13.41
CA PHE A 361 -10.01 -6.51 12.22
C PHE A 361 -10.11 -5.04 11.83
N PHE A 362 -10.33 -4.11 12.77
CA PHE A 362 -10.36 -2.68 12.49
C PHE A 362 -9.00 -2.15 12.01
N CYS A 363 -7.89 -2.61 12.60
CA CYS A 363 -6.54 -2.21 12.19
C CYS A 363 -6.19 -2.73 10.79
N PHE A 364 -6.50 -3.99 10.49
CA PHE A 364 -6.33 -4.57 9.16
C PHE A 364 -7.20 -3.90 8.11
N TYR A 365 -8.44 -3.58 8.46
CA TYR A 365 -9.34 -2.88 7.56
C TYR A 365 -8.72 -1.56 7.07
N LEU A 366 -8.12 -0.79 7.98
CA LEU A 366 -7.45 0.47 7.61
C LEU A 366 -6.25 0.24 6.69
N LEU A 367 -5.46 -0.82 6.90
CA LEU A 367 -4.34 -1.18 6.02
C LEU A 367 -4.84 -1.56 4.62
N ILE A 368 -5.87 -2.41 4.52
CA ILE A 368 -6.45 -2.82 3.23
C ILE A 368 -7.10 -1.63 2.53
N ALA A 369 -7.74 -0.72 3.27
CA ALA A 369 -8.26 0.52 2.73
C ALA A 369 -7.13 1.36 2.12
N VAL A 370 -6.00 1.53 2.80
CA VAL A 370 -4.83 2.24 2.26
C VAL A 370 -4.30 1.58 0.99
N ILE A 371 -4.17 0.24 0.96
CA ILE A 371 -3.75 -0.51 -0.24
C ILE A 371 -4.73 -0.29 -1.40
N ALA A 372 -6.04 -0.32 -1.12
CA ALA A 372 -7.06 -0.02 -2.13
C ALA A 372 -6.98 1.41 -2.66
N GLY A 373 -6.72 2.38 -1.78
CA GLY A 373 -6.52 3.78 -2.17
C GLY A 373 -5.25 3.99 -3.00
N GLU A 374 -4.17 3.28 -2.69
CA GLU A 374 -2.93 3.26 -3.48
C GLU A 374 -3.19 2.71 -4.90
N MET A 375 -3.90 1.58 -5.00
CA MET A 375 -4.27 0.98 -6.29
C MET A 375 -5.20 1.87 -7.12
N MET A 376 -6.16 2.56 -6.48
CA MET A 376 -7.13 3.43 -7.16
C MET A 376 -6.48 4.73 -7.64
N LEU A 377 -5.67 5.35 -6.80
CA LEU A 377 -5.15 6.67 -7.09
C LEU A 377 -4.13 6.66 -8.22
N GLY A 378 -3.41 5.55 -8.44
CA GLY A 378 -2.59 5.33 -9.66
C GLY A 378 -1.87 6.60 -10.14
N LEU A 379 -1.33 7.38 -9.20
CA LEU A 379 -1.04 8.78 -9.47
C LEU A 379 0.19 8.86 -10.37
N LYS A 380 0.08 9.62 -11.47
CA LYS A 380 1.22 10.35 -11.99
C LYS A 380 1.45 11.55 -11.08
N LEU A 381 1.91 11.31 -9.86
CA LEU A 381 2.51 12.37 -9.06
C LEU A 381 3.66 12.95 -9.89
N VAL A 382 3.89 14.26 -9.80
CA VAL A 382 4.67 15.10 -10.75
C VAL A 382 6.00 14.49 -11.24
N PHE A 383 6.57 13.51 -10.53
CA PHE A 383 7.82 12.81 -10.88
C PHE A 383 7.78 11.27 -10.85
N ILE A 384 6.65 10.60 -10.54
CA ILE A 384 6.58 9.13 -10.38
C ILE A 384 5.28 8.59 -11.00
N THR A 385 5.41 7.57 -11.84
CA THR A 385 4.29 6.79 -12.36
C THR A 385 4.02 5.61 -11.44
N ILE A 386 3.04 5.72 -10.55
CA ILE A 386 2.57 4.57 -9.78
C ILE A 386 1.75 3.69 -10.73
N HIS A 387 2.25 2.48 -10.99
CA HIS A 387 1.51 1.51 -11.79
C HIS A 387 0.54 0.76 -10.88
N PRO A 388 -0.78 0.81 -11.16
CA PRO A 388 -1.76 0.09 -10.36
C PRO A 388 -1.49 -1.41 -10.41
N MET A 389 -1.67 -2.08 -9.28
CA MET A 389 -1.54 -3.54 -9.23
C MET A 389 -2.73 -4.18 -9.96
N LYS A 390 -2.46 -4.85 -11.08
CA LYS A 390 -3.42 -5.65 -11.85
C LYS A 390 -3.35 -7.13 -11.47
N TRP A 391 -4.50 -7.78 -11.43
CA TRP A 391 -4.56 -9.24 -11.30
C TRP A 391 -3.92 -9.91 -12.52
N GLY A 392 -2.99 -10.84 -12.30
CA GLY A 392 -2.31 -11.64 -13.35
C GLY A 392 -1.42 -10.84 -14.30
N GLY A 393 -1.11 -9.57 -14.01
CA GLY A 393 -0.50 -8.65 -14.97
C GLY A 393 0.50 -7.65 -14.39
N THR A 394 0.93 -7.82 -13.13
CA THR A 394 1.91 -6.91 -12.53
C THR A 394 3.33 -7.34 -12.79
N LEU A 395 4.08 -6.44 -13.42
CA LEU A 395 5.54 -6.55 -13.55
C LEU A 395 6.20 -6.45 -12.17
N MET A 396 7.26 -7.22 -11.97
CA MET A 396 7.98 -7.29 -10.69
C MET A 396 8.49 -5.94 -10.18
N ASN A 397 8.95 -5.05 -11.06
CA ASN A 397 9.43 -3.71 -10.67
C ASN A 397 8.30 -2.85 -10.06
N SER A 398 7.14 -2.83 -10.73
CA SER A 398 5.94 -2.15 -10.25
C SER A 398 5.42 -2.76 -8.96
N PHE A 399 5.51 -4.09 -8.82
CA PHE A 399 5.14 -4.77 -7.59
C PHE A 399 6.04 -4.36 -6.42
N LEU A 400 7.37 -4.40 -6.59
CA LEU A 400 8.34 -3.97 -5.57
C LEU A 400 8.13 -2.52 -5.14
N PHE A 401 7.82 -1.64 -6.09
CA PHE A 401 7.52 -0.23 -5.80
C PHE A 401 6.27 -0.07 -4.91
N ASN A 402 5.17 -0.74 -5.25
CA ASN A 402 3.95 -0.70 -4.44
C ASN A 402 4.20 -1.32 -3.05
N VAL A 403 4.95 -2.42 -2.94
CA VAL A 403 5.32 -3.00 -1.63
C VAL A 403 6.11 -2.01 -0.77
N GLY A 404 7.01 -1.22 -1.36
CA GLY A 404 7.72 -0.16 -0.67
C GLY A 404 6.80 0.94 -0.13
N LEU A 405 5.78 1.34 -0.91
CA LEU A 405 4.76 2.30 -0.48
C LEU A 405 3.86 1.73 0.62
N ILE A 406 3.46 0.46 0.53
CA ILE A 406 2.65 -0.22 1.55
C ILE A 406 3.43 -0.27 2.88
N LEU A 407 4.70 -0.64 2.86
CA LEU A 407 5.56 -0.66 4.06
C LEU A 407 5.65 0.74 4.70
N LEU A 408 5.87 1.77 3.88
CA LEU A 408 5.88 3.15 4.35
C LEU A 408 4.55 3.58 4.97
N CYS A 409 3.43 3.18 4.38
CA CYS A 409 2.12 3.48 4.90
C CYS A 409 1.77 2.68 6.15
N SER A 410 2.28 1.44 6.30
CA SER A 410 1.99 0.59 7.45
C SER A 410 2.42 1.25 8.77
N ILE A 411 3.58 1.92 8.78
CA ILE A 411 4.09 2.67 9.93
C ILE A 411 3.13 3.77 10.37
N SER A 412 2.62 4.57 9.43
CA SER A 412 1.72 5.68 9.75
C SER A 412 0.32 5.20 10.10
N VAL A 413 -0.15 4.08 9.53
CA VAL A 413 -1.38 3.39 9.93
C VAL A 413 -1.27 2.93 11.38
N ILE A 414 -0.16 2.29 11.76
CA ILE A 414 0.09 1.85 13.15
C ILE A 414 0.05 3.05 14.11
N GLN A 415 0.77 4.12 13.76
CA GLN A 415 0.79 5.34 14.55
C GLN A 415 -0.61 5.96 14.67
N PHE A 416 -1.40 5.94 13.60
CA PHE A 416 -2.78 6.42 13.61
C PHE A 416 -3.63 5.61 14.58
N CYS A 417 -3.58 4.28 14.48
CA CYS A 417 -4.34 3.39 15.33
C CYS A 417 -3.94 3.53 16.80
N ALA A 418 -2.65 3.70 17.11
CA ALA A 418 -2.19 3.96 18.47
C ALA A 418 -2.81 5.25 19.04
N THR A 419 -2.85 6.34 18.26
CA THR A 419 -3.48 7.60 18.69
C THR A 419 -5.01 7.51 18.75
N ALA A 420 -5.65 6.91 17.73
CA ALA A 420 -7.11 6.77 17.64
C ALA A 420 -7.68 5.88 18.75
N PHE A 421 -6.90 4.91 19.22
CA PHE A 421 -7.30 3.99 20.27
C PHE A 421 -6.49 4.17 21.56
N ALA A 422 -6.00 5.40 21.80
CA ALA A 422 -5.17 5.73 22.97
C ALA A 422 -5.82 5.36 24.30
N TYR A 423 -7.14 5.46 24.41
CA TYR A 423 -7.89 5.11 25.63
C TYR A 423 -7.98 3.59 25.83
N TYR A 424 -8.31 2.82 24.78
CA TYR A 424 -8.35 1.36 24.85
C TYR A 424 -6.95 0.74 25.02
N ALA A 425 -5.96 1.23 24.26
CA ALA A 425 -4.58 0.75 24.25
C ALA A 425 -3.68 1.45 25.29
N GLN A 426 -4.25 2.04 26.34
CA GLN A 426 -3.49 2.76 27.36
C GLN A 426 -2.43 1.85 28.02
N ALA A 427 -1.25 2.41 28.32
CA ALA A 427 -0.14 1.69 28.95
C ALA A 427 0.35 0.45 28.16
N THR A 428 0.23 0.49 26.84
CA THR A 428 0.94 -0.42 25.91
C THR A 428 2.28 0.18 25.50
N ALA A 429 3.20 -0.65 24.99
CA ALA A 429 4.48 -0.17 24.49
C ALA A 429 4.28 0.77 23.29
N ALA A 430 3.33 0.44 22.40
CA ALA A 430 2.93 1.31 21.30
C ALA A 430 2.50 2.71 21.79
N GLN A 431 1.66 2.79 22.82
CA GLN A 431 1.18 4.08 23.32
C GLN A 431 2.30 4.91 23.97
N GLU A 432 3.26 4.28 24.65
CA GLU A 432 4.43 4.97 25.19
C GLU A 432 5.32 5.53 24.07
N ILE A 433 5.51 4.77 22.99
CA ILE A 433 6.33 5.14 21.84
C ILE A 433 5.67 6.26 21.03
N PHE A 434 4.39 6.12 20.67
CA PHE A 434 3.71 7.03 19.75
C PHE A 434 2.97 8.18 20.44
N GLY A 435 2.56 8.00 21.70
CA GLY A 435 1.72 8.97 22.42
C GLY A 435 2.47 10.24 22.87
N HIS A 436 3.76 10.14 23.18
CA HIS A 436 4.52 11.26 23.77
C HIS A 436 5.53 11.91 22.81
N THR A 437 5.96 11.21 21.77
CA THR A 437 7.08 11.66 20.93
C THR A 437 6.67 12.71 19.88
N LEU A 438 5.37 12.84 19.58
CA LEU A 438 4.88 13.68 18.47
C LEU A 438 4.84 15.18 18.76
N GLN A 439 4.70 15.57 20.03
CA GLN A 439 4.54 16.97 20.42
C GLN A 439 5.86 17.75 20.54
N SER A 440 7.00 17.05 20.45
CA SER A 440 8.34 17.60 20.68
C SER A 440 9.06 18.07 19.39
N LEU A 441 8.48 17.85 18.21
CA LEU A 441 9.12 18.21 16.93
C LEU A 441 8.96 19.68 16.56
N CYS A 442 10.08 20.38 16.40
CA CYS A 442 10.13 21.80 16.03
C CYS A 442 9.58 22.02 14.60
N GLY A 443 8.63 22.95 14.43
CA GLY A 443 7.99 23.30 13.14
C GLY A 443 6.73 22.47 12.81
N ILE A 444 6.77 21.16 13.00
CA ILE A 444 5.68 20.23 12.67
C ILE A 444 4.60 20.16 13.77
N LYS A 445 4.91 20.62 14.98
CA LYS A 445 3.98 20.71 16.11
C LYS A 445 2.64 21.35 15.73
N TYR A 446 2.62 22.34 14.85
CA TYR A 446 1.39 23.01 14.44
C TYR A 446 0.46 22.11 13.62
N LEU A 447 0.98 21.27 12.73
CA LEU A 447 0.15 20.33 11.94
C LEU A 447 -0.57 19.30 12.81
N TYR A 448 0.09 18.85 13.88
CA TYR A 448 -0.50 17.95 14.87
C TYR A 448 -1.40 18.66 15.85
N LYS A 449 -1.03 19.88 16.29
CA LYS A 449 -1.86 20.71 17.17
C LYS A 449 -3.20 21.06 16.53
N TYR A 450 -3.23 21.26 15.21
CA TYR A 450 -4.45 21.58 14.47
C TYR A 450 -5.09 20.36 13.79
N ASN A 451 -4.67 19.14 14.12
CA ASN A 451 -5.23 17.89 13.55
C ASN A 451 -5.33 17.88 12.00
N VAL A 452 -4.40 18.55 11.31
CA VAL A 452 -4.47 18.81 9.87
C VAL A 452 -4.49 17.51 9.06
N PHE A 453 -3.76 16.49 9.51
CA PHE A 453 -3.72 15.19 8.85
C PHE A 453 -5.05 14.45 8.98
N GLN A 454 -5.73 14.57 10.12
CA GLN A 454 -7.03 13.95 10.36
C GLN A 454 -8.14 14.65 9.57
N TYR A 455 -8.12 15.99 9.52
CA TYR A 455 -9.01 16.75 8.64
C TYR A 455 -8.79 16.41 7.16
N GLY A 456 -7.53 16.33 6.72
CA GLY A 456 -7.19 15.93 5.35
C GLY A 456 -7.69 14.53 5.00
N PHE A 457 -7.59 13.58 5.93
CA PHE A 457 -8.07 12.21 5.75
C PHE A 457 -9.60 12.19 5.53
N VAL A 458 -10.35 12.86 6.39
CA VAL A 458 -11.82 12.93 6.30
C VAL A 458 -12.26 13.70 5.04
N ALA A 459 -11.60 14.80 4.71
CA ALA A 459 -11.90 15.59 3.52
C ALA A 459 -11.73 14.75 2.23
N LEU A 460 -10.65 13.98 2.12
CA LEU A 460 -10.43 13.09 0.98
C LEU A 460 -11.41 11.92 0.92
N ALA A 461 -11.82 11.38 2.07
CA ALA A 461 -12.86 10.35 2.14
C ALA A 461 -14.20 10.87 1.61
N ILE A 462 -14.59 12.07 2.03
CA ILE A 462 -15.83 12.73 1.58
C ILE A 462 -15.75 13.05 0.08
N LEU A 463 -14.63 13.62 -0.39
CA LEU A 463 -14.41 13.92 -1.80
C LEU A 463 -14.52 12.66 -2.67
N THR A 464 -13.94 11.56 -2.21
CA THR A 464 -14.00 10.28 -2.92
C THR A 464 -15.43 9.73 -2.96
N LEU A 465 -16.17 9.85 -1.87
CA LEU A 465 -17.58 9.47 -1.84
C LEU A 465 -18.41 10.26 -2.85
N PHE A 466 -18.20 11.59 -2.94
CA PHE A 466 -18.83 12.42 -3.97
C PHE A 466 -18.40 12.05 -5.40
N TYR A 467 -17.12 11.73 -5.60
CA TYR A 467 -16.64 11.28 -6.91
C TYR A 467 -17.37 10.01 -7.37
N TYR A 468 -17.56 9.04 -6.48
CA TYR A 468 -18.30 7.82 -6.78
C TYR A 468 -19.80 8.06 -7.02
N THR A 469 -20.44 8.97 -6.29
CA THR A 469 -21.87 9.26 -6.52
C THR A 469 -22.12 10.03 -7.83
N ILE A 470 -21.17 10.87 -8.27
CA ILE A 470 -21.33 11.73 -9.48
C ILE A 470 -20.86 11.02 -10.74
N PHE A 471 -19.66 10.43 -10.75
CA PHE A 471 -19.01 9.96 -11.97
C PHE A 471 -19.16 8.45 -12.21
N VAL A 472 -19.43 7.67 -11.16
CA VAL A 472 -19.56 6.21 -11.26
C VAL A 472 -21.04 5.79 -11.42
N SER A 473 -22.00 6.71 -11.27
CA SER A 473 -23.43 6.41 -11.34
C SER A 473 -24.06 6.37 -12.75
N PRO A 474 -23.47 6.89 -13.84
CA PRO A 474 -23.93 6.49 -15.18
C PRO A 474 -22.80 6.43 -16.20
N PHE A 475 -22.12 5.30 -16.36
CA PHE A 475 -21.42 5.03 -17.64
C PHE A 475 -21.24 3.53 -17.87
N HIS A 476 -21.73 3.09 -19.04
CA HIS A 476 -21.71 1.75 -19.64
C HIS A 476 -22.83 0.76 -19.27
N GLN A 477 -24.07 1.12 -19.61
CA GLN A 477 -25.03 0.18 -20.22
C GLN A 477 -24.63 -0.09 -21.68
N VAL A 478 -23.62 -0.94 -21.93
CA VAL A 478 -23.34 -1.45 -23.30
C VAL A 478 -23.45 -2.98 -23.38
N LEU A 479 -23.84 -3.65 -22.30
CA LEU A 479 -24.11 -5.10 -22.30
C LEU A 479 -25.56 -5.45 -21.92
N SER A 480 -26.50 -4.53 -22.17
CA SER A 480 -27.94 -4.80 -22.00
C SER A 480 -28.80 -4.33 -23.18
N GLN A 481 -28.29 -4.49 -24.41
CA GLN A 481 -29.11 -4.54 -25.62
C GLN A 481 -28.70 -5.72 -26.49
#